data_AF-A0A950AIV2-F1
#
_entry.id   AF-A0A950AIV2-F1
#
_cell.length_a   1.000
_cell.length_b   1.000
_cell.length_c   1.000
_cell.angle_alpha   90.00
_cell.angle_beta   90.00
_cell.angle_gamma   90.00
#
_symmetry.space_group_name_H-M   'P 1'
#
loop_
_entity.id
_entity.type
_entity.pdbx_description
1 polymer ?
#
loop_
_entity_poly.entity_id
_entity_poly.type
_entity_poly.pdbx_seq_one_letter_code
_entity_poly.pdbx_strand_id
1 'polypeptide(L)'
;MRLPCLTAFLAILTVPLFAEQTDRSGWQYDAVMPDHLSDTSSPAAADINAINDVLAKMLRCWNAHDLSGYLSVLWNSPQLLVVLNDEQFQGWDQVSAAYESGFSDP
;
A
#
# COMPACT_ATOMS: atom_id res chain seq x y z
N MET A 1 9.50 50.63 39.73
CA MET A 1 8.28 51.20 39.11
C MET A 1 8.10 50.58 37.73
N ARG A 2 6.98 49.84 37.54
CA ARG A 2 6.17 49.71 36.33
C ARG A 2 6.80 49.08 35.05
N LEU A 3 6.50 47.80 34.84
CA LEU A 3 6.04 47.30 33.52
C LEU A 3 4.56 47.72 33.36
N PRO A 4 4.02 47.96 32.15
CA PRO A 4 3.41 46.84 31.44
C PRO A 4 3.30 46.94 29.89
N CYS A 5 2.89 45.80 29.33
CA CYS A 5 2.04 45.61 28.14
C CYS A 5 2.66 45.84 26.75
N LEU A 6 2.87 44.77 25.97
CA LEU A 6 1.88 44.10 25.11
C LEU A 6 1.52 44.89 23.85
N THR A 7 2.21 44.58 22.76
CA THR A 7 1.68 44.52 21.38
C THR A 7 2.80 43.92 20.52
N ALA A 8 2.90 42.59 20.40
CA ALA A 8 2.11 41.77 19.48
C ALA A 8 2.32 42.21 18.02
N PHE A 9 3.00 41.40 17.22
CA PHE A 9 2.38 40.55 16.20
C PHE A 9 3.47 39.98 15.27
N LEU A 10 3.64 38.65 15.35
CA LEU A 10 3.51 37.79 14.17
C LEU A 10 4.47 38.06 12.99
N ALA A 11 5.74 37.65 13.12
CA ALA A 11 6.64 37.57 11.97
C ALA A 11 7.59 36.36 12.03
N ILE A 12 7.12 35.22 12.56
CA ILE A 12 7.85 33.93 12.49
C ILE A 12 6.88 32.85 12.02
N LEU A 13 6.33 33.01 10.82
CA LEU A 13 5.52 32.00 10.14
C LEU A 13 5.90 31.85 8.66
N THR A 14 7.18 32.10 8.33
CA THR A 14 7.71 31.96 6.96
C THR A 14 9.12 31.39 6.94
N VAL A 15 9.38 30.35 7.73
CA VAL A 15 10.43 29.39 7.39
C VAL A 15 9.74 28.26 6.64
N PRO A 16 9.94 28.10 5.32
CA PRO A 16 9.47 26.91 4.65
C PRO A 16 10.20 25.72 5.25
N LEU A 17 9.39 24.72 5.58
CA LEU A 17 9.72 23.41 6.10
C LEU A 17 10.76 22.73 5.20
N PHE A 18 12.05 22.99 5.43
CA PHE A 18 13.12 22.11 4.98
C PHE A 18 13.81 21.60 6.23
N ALA A 19 13.09 20.76 6.98
CA ALA A 19 13.77 19.71 7.70
C ALA A 19 14.44 18.85 6.61
N GLU A 20 15.76 18.96 6.45
CA GLU A 20 16.51 17.90 5.79
C GLU A 20 16.21 16.61 6.57
N GLN A 21 15.41 15.74 5.95
CA GLN A 21 15.17 14.40 6.45
C GLN A 21 16.46 13.60 6.24
N THR A 22 17.42 13.78 7.14
CA THR A 22 18.69 13.05 7.18
C THR A 22 18.52 11.65 7.78
N ASP A 23 17.36 11.03 7.54
CA ASP A 23 17.17 9.62 7.85
C ASP A 23 16.46 8.94 6.67
N ARG A 24 17.27 8.47 5.72
CA ARG A 24 16.88 7.54 4.66
C ARG A 24 16.84 6.09 5.18
N SER A 25 16.62 5.86 6.47
CA SER A 25 16.37 4.55 7.08
C SER A 25 14.88 4.18 7.08
N GLY A 26 14.18 4.41 5.97
CA GLY A 26 12.76 4.08 5.84
C GLY A 26 12.52 3.44 4.49
N TRP A 27 12.43 2.11 4.47
CA TRP A 27 11.96 1.30 3.35
C TRP A 27 12.39 1.79 1.96
N GLN A 28 13.69 1.75 1.69
CA GLN A 28 14.16 1.73 0.31
C GLN A 28 13.77 0.38 -0.27
N TYR A 29 12.61 0.32 -0.94
CA TYR A 29 12.29 -0.83 -1.78
C TYR A 29 13.36 -0.89 -2.87
N ASP A 30 14.25 -1.87 -2.76
CA ASP A 30 15.17 -2.33 -3.81
C ASP A 30 14.37 -2.96 -4.95
N ALA A 31 13.45 -2.21 -5.56
CA ALA A 31 13.00 -2.47 -6.91
C ALA A 31 14.16 -2.14 -7.87
N VAL A 32 15.31 -2.80 -7.68
CA VAL A 32 16.32 -2.95 -8.71
C VAL A 32 15.64 -3.80 -9.77
N MET A 33 14.99 -3.13 -10.72
CA MET A 33 14.58 -3.73 -11.97
C MET A 33 15.85 -4.34 -12.56
N PRO A 34 15.93 -5.68 -12.70
CA PRO A 34 17.11 -6.27 -13.29
C PRO A 34 17.30 -5.69 -14.70
N ASP A 35 18.50 -5.22 -15.03
CA ASP A 35 18.84 -4.63 -16.35
C ASP A 35 18.45 -5.54 -17.53
N HIS A 36 18.28 -6.85 -17.28
CA HIS A 36 17.85 -7.83 -18.28
C HIS A 36 16.34 -7.78 -18.63
N LEU A 37 15.51 -7.00 -17.94
CA LEU A 37 14.12 -6.75 -18.34
C LEU A 37 13.99 -5.63 -19.38
N SER A 38 15.12 -5.09 -19.86
CA SER A 38 15.17 -4.10 -20.94
C SER A 38 14.75 -4.65 -22.32
N ASP A 39 14.44 -5.95 -22.43
CA ASP A 39 13.68 -6.48 -23.56
C ASP A 39 12.25 -5.96 -23.45
N THR A 40 12.05 -4.75 -23.97
CA THR A 40 10.77 -4.06 -24.05
C THR A 40 9.90 -4.75 -25.11
N SER A 41 9.44 -5.98 -24.84
CA SER A 41 8.13 -6.36 -25.33
C SER A 41 7.13 -5.66 -24.42
N SER A 42 6.48 -4.60 -24.92
CA SER A 42 5.23 -4.13 -24.31
C SER A 42 4.41 -5.37 -23.93
N PRO A 43 3.82 -5.44 -22.72
CA PRO A 43 2.96 -6.54 -22.36
C PRO A 43 1.98 -6.76 -23.52
N ALA A 44 1.85 -8.02 -23.96
CA ALA A 44 0.94 -8.29 -25.05
C ALA A 44 -0.45 -7.80 -24.61
N ALA A 45 -1.26 -7.25 -25.52
CA ALA A 45 -2.60 -6.78 -25.16
C ALA A 45 -3.43 -7.84 -24.40
N ALA A 46 -3.12 -9.13 -24.63
CA ALA A 46 -3.66 -10.26 -23.89
C ALA A 46 -3.31 -10.23 -22.38
N ASP A 47 -2.08 -9.93 -22.00
CA ASP A 47 -1.65 -9.88 -20.59
C ASP A 47 -2.34 -8.73 -19.85
N ILE A 48 -2.45 -7.57 -20.51
CA ILE A 48 -3.18 -6.41 -19.97
C ILE A 48 -4.64 -6.76 -19.71
N ASN A 49 -5.30 -7.42 -20.67
CA ASN A 49 -6.67 -7.85 -20.51
C ASN A 49 -6.82 -8.90 -19.40
N ALA A 50 -5.90 -9.86 -19.30
CA ALA A 50 -5.92 -10.87 -18.25
C ALA A 50 -5.76 -10.25 -16.84
N ILE A 51 -4.87 -9.27 -16.68
CA ILE A 51 -4.72 -8.52 -15.43
C ILE A 51 -6.00 -7.77 -15.09
N ASN A 52 -6.59 -7.07 -16.07
CA ASN A 52 -7.85 -6.34 -15.88
C ASN A 52 -9.00 -7.26 -15.45
N ASP A 53 -9.09 -8.45 -16.04
CA ASP A 53 -10.12 -9.44 -15.69
C ASP A 53 -9.98 -9.93 -14.23
N VAL A 54 -8.74 -10.17 -13.78
CA VAL A 54 -8.45 -10.54 -12.39
C VAL A 54 -8.86 -9.43 -11.42
N LEU A 55 -8.47 -8.18 -11.72
CA LEU A 55 -8.83 -7.03 -10.89
C LEU A 55 -10.35 -6.77 -10.86
N ALA A 56 -11.03 -6.91 -12.00
CA ALA A 56 -12.47 -6.77 -12.08
C ALA A 56 -13.19 -7.87 -11.27
N LYS A 57 -12.70 -9.12 -11.32
CA LYS A 57 -13.23 -10.21 -10.49
C LYS A 57 -13.03 -9.91 -9.01
N MET A 58 -11.86 -9.45 -8.61
CA MET A 58 -11.54 -9.08 -7.23
C MET A 58 -12.54 -8.05 -6.67
N LEU A 59 -12.77 -6.96 -7.42
CA LEU A 59 -13.70 -5.90 -7.02
C LEU A 59 -15.14 -6.39 -6.93
N ARG A 60 -15.58 -7.21 -7.90
CA ARG A 60 -16.94 -7.78 -7.90
C ARG A 60 -17.16 -8.68 -6.69
N CYS A 61 -16.23 -9.57 -6.37
CA CYS A 61 -16.34 -10.46 -5.21
C CYS A 61 -16.34 -9.67 -3.90
N TRP A 62 -15.49 -8.64 -3.79
CA TRP A 62 -15.49 -7.74 -2.63
C TRP A 62 -16.85 -7.07 -2.43
N ASN A 63 -17.40 -6.44 -3.48
CA ASN A 63 -18.69 -5.75 -3.43
C ASN A 63 -19.88 -6.70 -3.18
N ALA A 64 -19.77 -7.95 -3.63
CA ALA A 64 -20.79 -8.98 -3.42
C ALA A 64 -20.69 -9.64 -2.03
N HIS A 65 -19.75 -9.21 -1.19
CA HIS A 65 -19.40 -9.86 0.06
C HIS A 65 -19.06 -11.36 -0.11
N ASP A 66 -18.46 -11.72 -1.25
CA ASP A 66 -18.00 -13.07 -1.56
C ASP A 66 -16.51 -13.20 -1.22
N LEU A 67 -16.23 -13.51 0.04
CA LEU A 67 -14.85 -13.66 0.52
C LEU A 67 -14.11 -14.81 -0.19
N SER A 68 -14.78 -15.94 -0.41
CA SER A 68 -14.17 -17.09 -1.10
C SER A 68 -13.76 -16.72 -2.52
N GLY A 69 -14.63 -16.03 -3.25
CA GLY A 69 -14.32 -15.50 -4.58
C GLY A 69 -13.19 -14.48 -4.57
N TYR A 70 -13.13 -13.60 -3.56
CA TYR A 70 -12.04 -12.64 -3.38
C TYR A 70 -10.70 -13.35 -3.13
N LEU A 71 -10.64 -14.30 -2.20
CA LEU A 71 -9.44 -15.08 -1.92
C LEU A 71 -8.98 -15.87 -3.16
N SER A 72 -9.90 -16.36 -3.99
CA SER A 72 -9.56 -17.13 -5.19
C SER A 72 -8.74 -16.36 -6.24
N VAL A 73 -8.70 -15.01 -6.18
CA VAL A 73 -7.89 -14.20 -7.11
C VAL A 73 -6.48 -13.90 -6.59
N LEU A 74 -6.23 -14.17 -5.31
CA LEU A 74 -4.92 -13.97 -4.69
C LEU A 74 -4.00 -15.16 -4.99
N TRP A 75 -2.70 -14.92 -4.89
CA TRP A 75 -1.70 -15.95 -5.15
C TRP A 75 -1.61 -16.94 -3.97
N ASN A 76 -2.13 -18.15 -4.14
CA ASN A 76 -2.02 -19.22 -3.15
C ASN A 76 -0.59 -19.77 -3.09
N SER A 77 0.24 -19.17 -2.23
CA SER A 77 1.65 -19.51 -2.07
C SER A 77 2.15 -19.22 -0.66
N PRO A 78 3.09 -20.02 -0.12
CA PRO A 78 3.78 -19.69 1.13
C PRO A 78 4.64 -18.41 1.02
N GLN A 79 4.92 -17.94 -0.19
CA GLN A 79 5.69 -16.72 -0.46
C GLN A 79 4.80 -15.46 -0.55
N LEU A 80 3.47 -15.61 -0.52
CA LEU A 80 2.57 -14.46 -0.54
C LEU A 80 2.83 -13.58 0.68
N LEU A 81 2.91 -12.27 0.45
CA LEU A 81 3.06 -11.26 1.48
C LEU A 81 1.93 -10.25 1.31
N VAL A 82 1.17 -9.99 2.37
CA VAL A 82 0.14 -8.94 2.39
C VAL A 82 0.37 -8.05 3.59
N VAL A 83 0.25 -6.74 3.39
CA VAL A 83 0.29 -5.73 4.46
C VAL A 83 -1.10 -5.08 4.56
N LEU A 84 -1.74 -5.18 5.72
CA LEU A 84 -3.07 -4.61 6.00
C LEU A 84 -3.01 -3.89 7.35
N ASN A 85 -3.47 -2.63 7.41
CA ASN A 85 -3.63 -1.88 8.66
C ASN A 85 -2.41 -1.99 9.61
N ASP A 86 -1.21 -1.73 9.09
CA ASP A 86 0.08 -1.81 9.80
C ASP A 86 0.53 -3.22 10.24
N GLU A 87 -0.21 -4.27 9.90
CA GLU A 87 0.16 -5.67 10.11
C GLU A 87 0.66 -6.33 8.82
N GLN A 88 1.55 -7.30 8.97
CA GLN A 88 2.15 -8.07 7.88
C GLN A 88 1.80 -9.55 8.03
N PHE A 89 1.26 -10.14 6.98
CA PHE A 89 0.90 -11.56 6.91
C PHE A 89 1.75 -12.28 5.87
N GLN A 90 2.41 -13.36 6.29
CA GLN A 90 3.30 -14.15 5.42
C GLN A 90 2.73 -15.54 5.15
N GLY A 91 2.60 -15.86 3.88
CA GLY A 91 2.08 -17.12 3.37
C GLY A 91 0.56 -17.17 3.32
N TRP A 92 0.06 -18.04 2.45
CA TRP A 92 -1.37 -18.19 2.17
C TRP A 92 -2.23 -18.38 3.43
N ASP A 93 -1.85 -19.29 4.32
CA ASP A 93 -2.65 -19.64 5.50
C ASP A 93 -2.86 -18.46 6.46
N GLN A 94 -1.82 -17.63 6.67
CA GLN A 94 -1.93 -16.44 7.51
C GLN A 94 -2.81 -15.38 6.84
N VAL A 95 -2.64 -15.19 5.53
CA VAL A 95 -3.42 -14.24 4.75
C VAL A 95 -4.89 -14.63 4.74
N SER A 96 -5.23 -15.88 4.43
CA SER A 96 -6.63 -16.34 4.40
C SER A 96 -7.30 -16.20 5.76
N ALA A 97 -6.61 -16.60 6.84
CA ALA A 97 -7.12 -16.47 8.20
C ALA A 97 -7.33 -15.00 8.61
N ALA A 98 -6.42 -14.10 8.22
CA ALA A 98 -6.56 -12.67 8.49
C ALA A 98 -7.80 -12.09 7.82
N TYR A 99 -8.03 -12.40 6.55
CA TYR A 99 -9.24 -11.99 5.84
C TYR A 99 -10.50 -12.62 6.44
N GLU A 100 -10.52 -13.90 6.78
CA GLU A 100 -11.67 -14.57 7.42
C GLU A 100 -12.03 -13.92 8.77
N SER A 101 -11.02 -13.54 9.56
CA SER A 101 -11.22 -12.86 10.84
C SER A 101 -11.75 -11.43 10.67
N GLY A 102 -11.23 -10.67 9.72
CA GLY A 102 -11.60 -9.28 9.48
C GLY A 102 -12.91 -9.09 8.70
N PHE A 103 -13.34 -10.11 7.96
CA PHE A 103 -14.54 -10.07 7.12
C PHE A 103 -15.85 -10.31 7.89
N SER A 104 -15.80 -10.59 9.19
CA SER A 104 -16.96 -10.97 10.00
C SER A 104 -17.91 -9.82 10.41
N ASP A 105 -17.88 -8.65 9.78
CA ASP A 105 -18.75 -7.51 10.13
C ASP A 105 -19.58 -7.01 8.92
N PRO A 106 -20.90 -7.26 8.87
CA PRO A 106 -21.87 -6.42 8.17
C PRO A 106 -22.33 -5.21 8.99
#